data_AF-A0A817L592-F1
#
_entry.id   AF-A0A817L592-F1
#
_cell.length_a   1.000
_cell.length_b   1.000
_cell.length_c   1.000
_cell.angle_alpha   90.00
_cell.angle_beta   90.00
_cell.angle_gamma   90.00
#
_symmetry.space_group_name_H-M   'P 1'
#
loop_
_entity.id
_entity.type
_entity.pdbx_description
1 polymer ?
#
loop_
_entity_poly.entity_id
_entity_poly.type
_entity_poly.pdbx_seq_one_letter_code
_entity_poly.pdbx_strand_id
1 'polypeptide(L)'
;MNLKQFTSMSLFDYYQRALIYTPQRYQSILETLKSLLPDFICLQEVTVNFLNLLLNETWLQENNYYIIITKKVIDSNKKKSYGQMMIMKNFRLRSFSICPLDLSDDDHEATAKKSKTMKTIIIARFGINTKITIDLVNLHLHSDHSPNASERRCQALENSFRKIKTNNCMFIGDFNFGDNNLKEQNILATYEDEIHDLWKDIYHLDQVRYLNFINKILNDKTKFG
;
A
#
# COMPACT_ATOMS: atom_id res chain seq x y z
N MET A 1 11.87 10.17 19.56
CA MET A 1 10.55 10.00 18.89
C MET A 1 10.44 8.53 18.54
N ASN A 2 9.48 7.82 19.11
CA ASN A 2 9.28 6.40 18.82
C ASN A 2 8.20 6.30 17.74
N LEU A 3 8.56 5.72 16.59
CA LEU A 3 7.61 5.29 15.57
C LEU A 3 6.75 4.17 16.17
N LYS A 4 5.46 4.41 16.31
CA LYS A 4 4.55 3.50 17.02
C LYS A 4 3.92 2.47 16.09
N GLN A 5 3.51 2.86 14.88
CA GLN A 5 2.78 1.93 14.01
C GLN A 5 2.73 2.36 12.54
N PHE A 6 2.86 1.37 11.65
CA PHE A 6 2.59 1.46 10.22
C PHE A 6 1.40 0.56 9.88
N THR A 7 0.54 1.03 8.99
CA THR A 7 -0.56 0.22 8.46
C THR A 7 -0.60 0.32 6.94
N SER A 8 -0.63 -0.83 6.25
CA SER A 8 -0.91 -0.91 4.81
C SER A 8 -2.22 -1.64 4.56
N MET A 9 -3.07 -1.12 3.69
CA MET A 9 -4.34 -1.79 3.35
C MET A 9 -4.69 -1.62 1.86
N SER A 10 -4.98 -2.76 1.22
CA SER A 10 -5.65 -2.81 -0.09
C SER A 10 -7.16 -2.76 0.12
N LEU A 11 -7.81 -1.73 -0.41
CA LEU A 11 -9.21 -1.41 -0.15
C LEU A 11 -10.19 -2.03 -1.14
N PHE A 12 -9.69 -2.61 -2.22
CA PHE A 12 -10.49 -3.18 -3.29
C PHE A 12 -10.06 -4.64 -3.49
N ASP A 13 -11.00 -5.48 -3.89
CA ASP A 13 -10.68 -6.82 -4.34
C ASP A 13 -11.69 -7.12 -5.48
N TYR A 14 -11.18 -7.61 -6.61
CA TYR A 14 -11.99 -7.82 -7.81
C TYR A 14 -12.91 -9.05 -7.66
N TYR A 15 -12.60 -9.97 -6.74
CA TYR A 15 -13.12 -11.33 -6.76
C TYR A 15 -14.39 -11.57 -5.93
N GLN A 16 -14.68 -10.74 -4.91
CA GLN A 16 -15.88 -10.90 -4.05
C GLN A 16 -16.74 -9.64 -3.97
N ARG A 17 -17.16 -9.09 -5.11
CA ARG A 17 -17.90 -7.81 -5.20
C ARG A 17 -19.09 -7.68 -4.25
N ALA A 18 -19.77 -8.78 -3.92
CA ALA A 18 -20.91 -8.82 -3.00
C ALA A 18 -20.55 -8.55 -1.53
N LEU A 19 -19.29 -8.76 -1.14
CA LEU A 19 -18.80 -8.56 0.25
C LEU A 19 -17.94 -7.30 0.40
N ILE A 20 -17.50 -6.71 -0.72
CA ILE A 20 -16.38 -5.76 -0.76
C ILE A 20 -16.81 -4.28 -0.72
N TYR A 21 -17.97 -3.91 -1.29
CA TYR A 21 -18.55 -2.56 -1.13
C TYR A 21 -19.69 -2.57 -0.14
N THR A 22 -19.53 -3.34 0.92
CA THR A 22 -20.44 -3.26 2.04
C THR A 22 -20.04 -2.01 2.82
N PRO A 23 -20.96 -1.08 3.13
CA PRO A 23 -20.70 0.00 4.09
C PRO A 23 -20.01 -0.50 5.36
N GLN A 24 -20.27 -1.76 5.74
CA GLN A 24 -19.63 -2.51 6.82
C GLN A 24 -18.10 -2.60 6.68
N ARG A 25 -17.56 -2.87 5.47
CA ARG A 25 -16.10 -2.94 5.28
C ARG A 25 -15.46 -1.57 5.50
N TYR A 26 -15.99 -0.51 4.88
CA TYR A 26 -15.45 0.83 5.08
C TYR A 26 -15.50 1.23 6.55
N GLN A 27 -16.61 0.96 7.24
CA GLN A 27 -16.75 1.22 8.67
C GLN A 27 -15.70 0.45 9.48
N SER A 28 -15.53 -0.85 9.24
CA SER A 28 -14.56 -1.69 9.97
C SER A 28 -13.12 -1.19 9.78
N ILE A 29 -12.79 -0.73 8.57
CA ILE A 29 -11.48 -0.16 8.25
C ILE A 29 -11.28 1.15 9.02
N LEU A 30 -12.26 2.06 8.99
CA LEU A 30 -12.19 3.33 9.72
C LEU A 30 -12.08 3.12 11.23
N GLU A 31 -12.85 2.19 11.80
CA GLU A 31 -12.77 1.82 13.21
C GLU A 31 -11.41 1.22 13.58
N THR A 32 -10.86 0.37 12.72
CA THR A 32 -9.50 -0.18 12.92
C THR A 32 -8.47 0.93 12.92
N LEU A 33 -8.47 1.81 11.90
CA LEU A 33 -7.54 2.94 11.82
C LEU A 33 -7.68 3.88 13.03
N LYS A 34 -8.92 4.15 13.45
CA LYS A 34 -9.22 4.95 14.65
C LYS A 34 -8.70 4.32 15.93
N SER A 35 -8.82 3.00 16.08
CA SER A 35 -8.34 2.29 17.27
C SER A 35 -6.82 2.24 17.36
N LEU A 36 -6.15 2.10 16.22
CA LEU A 36 -4.70 1.99 16.11
C LEU A 36 -4.01 3.36 16.19
N LEU A 37 -4.64 4.42 15.66
CA LEU A 37 -4.05 5.76 15.51
C LEU A 37 -2.61 5.73 14.95
N PRO A 38 -2.38 5.06 13.81
CA PRO A 38 -1.04 4.82 13.32
C PRO A 38 -0.33 6.11 12.91
N ASP A 39 0.99 6.11 13.03
CA ASP A 39 1.83 7.24 12.62
C ASP A 39 1.86 7.39 11.10
N PHE A 40 1.77 6.27 10.39
CA PHE A 40 1.77 6.20 8.93
C PHE A 40 0.70 5.23 8.44
N ILE A 41 -0.06 5.67 7.42
CA ILE A 41 -1.06 4.84 6.74
C ILE A 41 -0.75 4.87 5.25
N CYS A 42 -0.53 3.71 4.65
CA CYS A 42 -0.41 3.55 3.21
C CYS A 42 -1.60 2.76 2.68
N LEU A 43 -2.41 3.39 1.85
CA LEU A 43 -3.61 2.79 1.31
C LEU A 43 -3.48 2.61 -0.19
N GLN A 44 -3.83 1.41 -0.66
CA GLN A 44 -3.92 1.07 -2.05
C GLN A 44 -5.39 0.91 -2.44
N GLU A 45 -5.69 1.22 -3.70
CA GLU A 45 -7.03 1.09 -4.27
C GLU A 45 -8.10 1.98 -3.60
N VAL A 46 -7.67 3.16 -3.16
CA VAL A 46 -8.54 4.18 -2.57
C VAL A 46 -9.50 4.70 -3.63
N THR A 47 -10.80 4.62 -3.32
CA THR A 47 -11.87 5.22 -4.11
C THR A 47 -12.27 6.58 -3.55
N VAL A 48 -12.91 7.43 -4.36
CA VAL A 48 -13.43 8.74 -3.91
C VAL A 48 -14.44 8.60 -2.76
N ASN A 49 -15.25 7.54 -2.76
CA ASN A 49 -16.23 7.31 -1.69
C ASN A 49 -15.55 7.02 -0.36
N PHE A 50 -14.54 6.15 -0.35
CA PHE A 50 -13.77 5.86 0.86
C PHE A 50 -13.01 7.11 1.35
N LEU A 51 -12.41 7.87 0.42
CA LEU A 51 -11.74 9.13 0.74
C LEU A 51 -12.69 10.09 1.46
N ASN A 52 -13.90 10.29 0.94
CA ASN A 52 -14.88 11.19 1.56
C ASN A 52 -15.29 10.73 2.97
N LEU A 53 -15.47 9.43 3.18
CA LEU A 53 -15.75 8.90 4.52
C LEU A 53 -14.58 9.16 5.47
N LEU A 54 -13.35 8.86 5.04
CA LEU A 54 -12.16 9.06 5.85
C LEU A 54 -11.94 10.54 6.21
N LEU A 55 -12.14 11.47 5.27
CA LEU A 55 -11.98 12.90 5.52
C LEU A 55 -13.01 13.46 6.50
N ASN A 56 -14.15 12.78 6.69
CA ASN A 56 -15.18 13.14 7.66
C ASN A 56 -14.89 12.60 9.08
N GLU A 57 -13.85 11.78 9.26
CA GLU A 57 -13.49 11.26 10.57
C GLU A 57 -12.86 12.34 11.46
N THR A 58 -13.46 12.58 12.63
CA THR A 58 -12.95 13.60 13.58
C THR A 58 -11.54 13.28 14.07
N TRP A 59 -11.24 12.00 14.31
CA TRP A 59 -9.91 11.58 14.77
C TRP A 59 -8.82 11.93 13.75
N LEU A 60 -9.12 11.92 12.45
CA LEU A 60 -8.17 12.30 11.42
C LEU A 60 -7.91 13.82 11.47
N GLN A 61 -8.98 14.61 11.62
CA GLN A 61 -8.92 16.07 11.67
C GLN A 61 -8.20 16.57 12.94
N GLU A 62 -8.46 15.95 14.09
CA GLU A 62 -7.93 16.35 15.40
C GLU A 62 -6.44 15.99 15.60
N ASN A 63 -5.92 15.03 14.83
CA ASN A 63 -4.57 14.47 15.05
C ASN A 63 -3.49 15.01 14.09
N ASN A 64 -3.76 16.10 13.36
CA ASN A 64 -2.80 16.77 12.47
C ASN A 64 -2.12 15.83 11.46
N TYR A 65 -2.94 15.07 10.72
CA TYR A 65 -2.43 14.23 9.64
C TYR A 65 -2.17 15.03 8.36
N TYR A 66 -1.06 14.73 7.70
CA TYR A 66 -0.80 15.11 6.31
C TYR A 66 -1.26 14.00 5.37
N ILE A 67 -1.90 14.36 4.26
CA ILE A 67 -2.42 13.42 3.27
C ILE A 67 -1.76 13.69 1.91
N ILE A 68 -1.13 12.68 1.33
CA ILE A 68 -0.63 12.67 -0.05
C ILE A 68 -1.49 11.67 -0.82
N ILE A 69 -2.09 12.11 -1.93
CA ILE A 69 -3.01 11.27 -2.70
C ILE A 69 -2.75 11.39 -4.19
N THR A 70 -2.88 10.27 -4.89
CA THR A 70 -2.79 10.27 -6.36
C THR A 70 -3.99 10.97 -6.99
N LYS A 71 -3.74 11.77 -8.03
CA LYS A 71 -4.77 12.51 -8.80
C LYS A 71 -5.92 11.61 -9.30
N LYS A 72 -5.63 10.34 -9.57
CA LYS A 72 -6.60 9.33 -10.01
C LYS A 72 -7.76 9.10 -9.03
N VAL A 73 -7.56 9.35 -7.72
CA VAL A 73 -8.62 9.28 -6.72
C VAL A 73 -9.55 10.50 -6.81
N ILE A 74 -8.98 11.69 -7.00
CA ILE A 74 -9.71 12.97 -7.01
C ILE A 74 -10.49 13.15 -8.31
N ASP A 75 -9.87 12.89 -9.46
CA ASP A 75 -10.47 13.14 -10.79
C ASP A 75 -11.46 12.05 -11.22
N SER A 76 -11.83 11.18 -10.30
CA SER A 76 -12.62 9.98 -10.53
C SER A 76 -14.13 10.31 -10.61
N ASN A 77 -14.60 10.81 -11.74
CA ASN A 77 -16.04 10.79 -12.03
C ASN A 77 -16.54 9.36 -12.37
N LYS A 78 -15.63 8.39 -12.51
CA LYS A 78 -15.95 7.00 -12.84
C LYS A 78 -16.04 6.16 -11.57
N LYS A 79 -17.16 5.48 -11.34
CA LYS A 79 -17.41 4.55 -10.21
C LYS A 79 -16.34 3.48 -9.95
N LYS A 80 -15.39 3.28 -10.86
CA LYS A 80 -14.33 2.25 -10.78
C LYS A 80 -12.90 2.82 -10.77
N SER A 81 -12.72 4.14 -10.69
CA SER A 81 -11.37 4.66 -10.50
C SER A 81 -10.93 4.43 -9.06
N TYR A 82 -9.66 4.11 -8.91
CA TYR A 82 -8.99 4.00 -7.64
C TYR A 82 -7.54 4.43 -7.79
N GLY A 83 -6.92 4.81 -6.67
CA GLY A 83 -5.53 5.22 -6.61
C GLY A 83 -4.86 4.86 -5.29
N GLN A 84 -3.77 5.55 -4.97
CA GLN A 84 -3.02 5.37 -3.73
C GLN A 84 -3.12 6.63 -2.87
N MET A 85 -2.99 6.43 -1.56
CA MET A 85 -2.94 7.49 -0.56
C MET A 85 -1.91 7.15 0.51
N MET A 86 -1.19 8.16 0.98
CA MET A 86 -0.31 8.08 2.14
C MET A 86 -0.75 9.12 3.16
N ILE A 87 -0.83 8.74 4.42
CA ILE A 87 -1.24 9.59 5.54
C ILE A 87 -0.16 9.55 6.62
N MET A 88 0.22 10.70 7.17
CA MET A 88 1.34 10.84 8.09
C MET A 88 0.98 11.72 9.29
N LYS A 89 1.09 11.21 10.51
CA LYS A 89 0.68 11.90 11.76
C LYS A 89 1.81 12.73 12.37
N ASN A 90 1.65 14.03 12.54
CA ASN A 90 2.64 14.86 13.28
C ASN A 90 4.10 14.78 12.75
N PHE A 91 4.31 14.37 11.50
CA PHE A 91 5.65 14.36 10.88
C PHE A 91 5.84 15.58 9.99
N ARG A 92 7.03 16.19 10.09
CA ARG A 92 7.43 17.25 9.17
C ARG A 92 7.81 16.63 7.82
N LEU A 93 6.86 16.65 6.89
CA LEU A 93 7.12 16.35 5.49
C LEU A 93 8.17 17.32 4.94
N ARG A 94 9.25 16.79 4.36
CA ARG A 94 10.32 17.58 3.75
C ARG A 94 10.11 17.71 2.25
N SER A 95 9.70 16.63 1.61
CA SER A 95 9.36 16.58 0.19
C SER A 95 8.51 15.35 -0.07
N PHE A 96 7.81 15.35 -1.20
CA PHE A 96 7.15 14.16 -1.71
C PHE A 96 7.21 14.14 -3.24
N SER A 97 7.00 12.97 -3.83
CA SER A 97 6.92 12.77 -5.27
C SER A 97 5.96 11.63 -5.58
N ILE A 98 5.23 11.76 -6.68
CA ILE A 98 4.38 10.69 -7.22
C ILE A 98 4.95 10.36 -8.59
N CYS A 99 5.59 9.20 -8.69
CA CYS A 99 6.32 8.81 -9.89
C CYS A 99 5.60 7.67 -10.61
N PRO A 100 5.68 7.59 -11.94
CA PRO A 100 5.30 6.38 -12.66
C PRO A 100 6.17 5.20 -12.23
N LEU A 101 5.56 4.03 -12.06
CA LEU A 101 6.27 2.80 -11.68
C LEU A 101 6.92 2.11 -12.89
N ASP A 102 6.27 2.19 -14.04
CA ASP A 102 6.57 1.41 -15.24
C ASP A 102 7.54 2.11 -16.22
N LEU A 103 8.40 3.03 -15.76
CA LEU A 103 9.34 3.69 -16.69
C LEU A 103 10.45 2.69 -17.04
N SER A 104 10.47 2.22 -18.28
CA SER A 104 11.68 1.66 -18.87
C SER A 104 12.52 2.80 -19.45
N ASP A 105 13.85 2.69 -19.37
CA ASP A 105 14.76 3.69 -19.95
C ASP A 105 14.63 3.77 -21.49
N ASP A 106 13.97 2.78 -22.11
CA ASP A 106 13.70 2.68 -23.56
C ASP A 106 12.33 3.27 -23.99
N ASP A 107 11.51 3.80 -23.08
CA ASP A 107 10.16 4.32 -23.41
C ASP A 107 10.16 5.65 -24.19
N HIS A 108 11.31 6.10 -24.68
CA HIS A 108 11.42 7.29 -25.53
C HIS A 108 10.79 7.12 -26.93
N GLU A 109 10.46 5.91 -27.38
CA GLU A 109 9.91 5.68 -28.74
C GLU A 109 8.61 4.85 -28.85
N ALA A 110 7.93 4.53 -27.76
CA ALA A 110 6.69 3.76 -27.84
C ALA A 110 5.44 4.66 -27.95
N THR A 111 5.10 4.96 -29.21
CA THR A 111 3.81 5.44 -29.73
C THR A 111 2.59 5.38 -28.79
N ALA A 112 1.84 6.49 -28.78
CA ALA A 112 0.53 6.70 -28.16
C ALA A 112 -0.54 5.67 -28.56
N LYS A 113 -0.45 4.42 -28.07
CA LYS A 113 -1.50 3.40 -28.24
C LYS A 113 -1.90 2.78 -26.90
N LYS A 114 -3.13 3.13 -26.53
CA LYS A 114 -4.00 2.63 -25.45
C LYS A 114 -3.54 2.99 -24.03
N SER A 115 -4.43 3.73 -23.37
CA SER A 115 -4.60 3.96 -21.93
C SER A 115 -4.33 2.70 -21.09
N LYS A 116 -3.07 2.28 -20.97
CA LYS A 116 -2.62 1.31 -19.98
C LYS A 116 -2.61 2.10 -18.67
N THR A 117 -3.36 1.63 -17.67
CA THR A 117 -3.31 2.23 -16.34
C THR A 117 -1.88 2.13 -15.82
N MET A 118 -1.14 3.22 -15.93
CA MET A 118 0.22 3.34 -15.42
C MET A 118 0.14 3.24 -13.90
N LYS A 119 0.85 2.26 -13.33
CA LYS A 119 0.98 2.19 -11.87
C LYS A 119 1.87 3.35 -11.44
N THR A 120 1.65 3.84 -10.23
CA THR A 120 2.44 4.91 -9.64
C THR A 120 3.05 4.44 -8.33
N ILE A 121 4.03 5.19 -7.85
CA ILE A 121 4.63 5.05 -6.52
C ILE A 121 4.55 6.42 -5.84
N ILE A 122 4.24 6.45 -4.54
CA ILE A 122 4.30 7.67 -3.73
C ILE A 122 5.55 7.58 -2.86
N ILE A 123 6.45 8.55 -2.99
CA ILE A 123 7.64 8.67 -2.15
C ILE A 123 7.47 9.92 -1.30
N ALA A 124 7.53 9.77 0.02
CA ALA A 124 7.47 10.88 0.97
C ALA A 124 8.69 10.86 1.88
N ARG A 125 9.43 11.97 1.89
CA ARG A 125 10.57 12.16 2.78
C ARG A 125 10.15 12.91 4.03
N PHE A 126 10.38 12.33 5.20
CA PHE A 126 10.13 13.00 6.47
C PHE A 126 11.35 13.00 7.36
N GLY A 127 11.46 14.02 8.21
CA GLY A 127 12.52 14.08 9.22
C GLY A 127 12.11 13.37 10.49
N ILE A 128 12.94 12.46 10.98
CA ILE A 128 12.88 12.01 12.39
C ILE A 128 13.37 13.16 13.29
N ASN A 129 14.40 13.87 12.82
CA ASN A 129 14.92 15.09 13.43
C ASN A 129 15.48 16.04 12.34
N THR A 130 16.37 16.97 12.72
CA THR A 130 16.97 17.94 11.79
C THR A 130 18.05 17.34 10.88
N LYS A 131 18.62 16.20 11.23
CA LYS A 131 19.74 15.54 10.51
C LYS A 131 19.35 14.23 9.84
N ILE A 132 18.36 13.51 10.39
CA ILE A 132 17.96 12.18 9.93
C ILE A 132 16.60 12.27 9.24
N THR A 133 16.57 11.79 8.00
CA THR A 133 15.36 11.65 7.18
C THR A 133 15.13 10.19 6.82
N ILE A 134 13.85 9.82 6.69
CA ILE A 134 13.41 8.54 6.15
C ILE A 134 12.58 8.82 4.89
N ASP A 135 12.80 8.00 3.86
CA ASP A 135 11.94 7.93 2.68
C ASP A 135 10.92 6.80 2.85
N LEU A 136 9.64 7.16 2.98
CA LEU A 136 8.54 6.20 2.94
C LEU A 136 8.05 6.05 1.49
N VAL A 137 7.97 4.81 1.04
CA VAL A 137 7.63 4.46 -0.33
C VAL A 137 6.35 3.64 -0.33
N ASN A 138 5.23 4.26 -0.69
CA ASN A 138 3.95 3.56 -0.88
C ASN A 138 3.85 3.04 -2.33
N LEU A 139 3.79 1.72 -2.47
CA LEU A 139 3.74 1.01 -3.73
C LEU A 139 2.50 0.13 -3.88
N HIS A 140 2.10 -0.09 -5.12
CA HIS A 140 1.06 -1.03 -5.48
C HIS A 140 1.43 -1.68 -6.81
N LEU A 141 2.16 -2.79 -6.76
CA LEU A 141 2.72 -3.43 -7.96
C LEU A 141 1.62 -4.08 -8.82
N HIS A 142 2.01 -4.65 -9.96
CA HIS A 142 1.08 -5.31 -10.87
C HIS A 142 0.51 -6.58 -10.25
N SER A 143 -0.82 -6.71 -10.26
CA SER A 143 -1.49 -7.94 -9.89
C SER A 143 -1.29 -9.03 -10.95
N ASP A 144 -1.45 -10.30 -10.57
CA ASP A 144 -1.26 -11.46 -11.45
C ASP A 144 -2.17 -11.48 -12.68
N HIS A 145 -3.22 -10.67 -12.71
CA HIS A 145 -4.06 -10.47 -13.90
C HIS A 145 -3.42 -9.61 -15.00
N SER A 146 -2.35 -8.90 -14.67
CA SER A 146 -1.67 -8.03 -15.61
C SER A 146 -0.84 -8.87 -16.59
N PRO A 147 -0.77 -8.50 -17.88
CA PRO A 147 0.15 -9.15 -18.81
C PRO A 147 1.60 -9.03 -18.30
N ASN A 148 2.32 -10.14 -18.27
CA ASN A 148 3.70 -10.26 -17.77
C ASN A 148 3.85 -9.67 -16.35
N ALA A 149 2.87 -9.95 -15.47
CA ALA A 149 2.82 -9.35 -14.13
C ALA A 149 4.12 -9.56 -13.36
N SER A 150 4.64 -10.80 -13.34
CA SER A 150 5.86 -11.14 -12.60
C SER A 150 7.08 -10.39 -13.13
N GLU A 151 7.28 -10.34 -14.45
CA GLU A 151 8.38 -9.59 -15.06
C GLU A 151 8.30 -8.10 -14.73
N ARG A 152 7.09 -7.53 -14.80
CA ARG A 152 6.87 -6.11 -14.49
C ARG A 152 7.06 -5.80 -13.00
N ARG A 153 6.71 -6.72 -12.10
CA ARG A 153 7.01 -6.60 -10.67
C ARG A 153 8.51 -6.64 -10.42
N CYS A 154 9.22 -7.61 -11.00
CA CYS A 154 10.67 -7.71 -10.86
C CYS A 154 11.37 -6.45 -11.36
N GLN A 155 11.00 -5.96 -12.55
CA GLN A 155 11.54 -4.71 -13.11
C GLN A 155 11.24 -3.51 -12.22
N ALA A 156 10.02 -3.39 -11.69
CA ALA A 156 9.63 -2.31 -10.80
C ALA A 156 10.41 -2.31 -9.47
N LEU A 157 10.60 -3.49 -8.88
CA LEU A 157 11.40 -3.68 -7.67
C LEU A 157 12.86 -3.29 -7.92
N GLU A 158 13.47 -3.87 -8.95
CA GLU A 158 14.86 -3.63 -9.29
C GLU A 158 15.13 -2.15 -9.60
N ASN A 159 14.25 -1.52 -10.39
CA ASN A 159 14.33 -0.09 -10.66
C ASN A 159 14.22 0.75 -9.40
N SER A 160 13.34 0.35 -8.47
CA SER A 160 13.13 1.08 -7.22
C SER A 160 14.34 0.94 -6.29
N PHE A 161 14.84 -0.28 -6.08
CA PHE A 161 15.99 -0.55 -5.21
C PHE A 161 17.25 0.13 -5.74
N ARG A 162 17.54 0.04 -7.06
CA ARG A 162 18.69 0.74 -7.66
C ARG A 162 18.61 2.26 -7.58
N LYS A 163 17.41 2.85 -7.67
CA LYS A 163 17.23 4.31 -7.71
C LYS A 163 17.21 4.94 -6.33
N ILE A 164 16.86 4.21 -5.28
CA ILE A 164 16.87 4.73 -3.91
C ILE A 164 18.28 4.66 -3.34
N LYS A 165 18.96 5.79 -3.35
CA LYS A 165 20.35 5.94 -2.85
C LYS A 165 20.45 6.21 -1.34
N THR A 166 19.38 5.95 -0.58
CA THR A 166 19.33 6.27 0.84
C THR A 166 19.22 5.00 1.66
N ASN A 167 20.08 4.87 2.67
CA ASN A 167 20.03 3.73 3.60
C ASN A 167 18.85 3.81 4.57
N ASN A 168 18.07 4.90 4.55
CA ASN A 168 16.92 5.13 5.43
C ASN A 168 15.64 5.18 4.59
N CYS A 169 15.28 4.06 3.97
CA CYS A 169 14.03 3.94 3.22
C CYS A 169 13.17 2.80 3.74
N MET A 170 11.86 2.93 3.53
CA MET A 170 10.88 1.90 3.87
C MET A 170 9.92 1.75 2.71
N PHE A 171 9.91 0.55 2.13
CA PHE A 171 8.93 0.15 1.14
C PHE A 171 7.72 -0.47 1.82
N ILE A 172 6.54 0.05 1.54
CA ILE A 172 5.29 -0.40 2.13
C ILE A 172 4.21 -0.40 1.07
N GLY A 173 3.37 -1.42 1.06
CA GLY A 173 2.24 -1.46 0.17
C GLY A 173 1.86 -2.86 -0.29
N ASP A 174 1.16 -2.90 -1.40
CA ASP A 174 0.72 -4.15 -2.01
C ASP A 174 1.69 -4.58 -3.11
N PHE A 175 2.60 -5.47 -2.72
CA PHE A 175 3.60 -6.04 -3.60
C PHE A 175 3.00 -7.02 -4.63
N ASN A 176 1.78 -7.52 -4.42
CA ASN A 176 1.11 -8.48 -5.32
C ASN A 176 1.93 -9.77 -5.61
N PHE A 177 2.75 -10.23 -4.66
CA PHE A 177 3.38 -11.56 -4.71
C PHE A 177 3.59 -12.08 -3.28
N GLY A 178 3.80 -13.40 -3.16
CA GLY A 178 4.13 -14.06 -1.90
C GLY A 178 5.42 -14.86 -1.98
N ASP A 179 5.66 -15.69 -0.97
CA ASP A 179 6.91 -16.46 -0.83
C ASP A 179 7.14 -17.52 -1.92
N ASN A 180 6.07 -17.96 -2.59
CA ASN A 180 6.15 -18.96 -3.67
C ASN A 180 6.51 -18.35 -5.04
N ASN A 181 6.60 -17.02 -5.14
CA ASN A 181 6.89 -16.31 -6.40
C ASN A 181 8.42 -16.18 -6.60
N LEU A 182 9.05 -17.24 -7.14
CA LEU A 182 10.51 -17.37 -7.20
C LEU A 182 11.24 -16.20 -7.87
N LYS A 183 10.69 -15.59 -8.92
CA LYS A 183 11.37 -14.48 -9.62
C LYS A 183 11.50 -13.26 -8.73
N GLU A 184 10.41 -12.87 -8.07
CA GLU A 184 10.38 -11.75 -7.14
C GLU A 184 11.22 -12.04 -5.89
N GLN A 185 11.18 -13.27 -5.37
CA GLN A 185 12.05 -13.68 -4.25
C GLN A 185 13.54 -13.62 -4.62
N ASN A 186 13.91 -13.98 -5.85
CA ASN A 186 15.30 -13.85 -6.32
C ASN A 186 15.74 -12.38 -6.39
N ILE A 187 14.84 -11.45 -6.75
CA ILE A 187 15.14 -10.01 -6.68
C ILE A 187 15.37 -9.62 -5.21
N LEU A 188 14.51 -10.01 -4.28
CA LEU A 188 14.70 -9.70 -2.85
C LEU A 188 16.03 -10.25 -2.32
N ALA A 189 16.37 -11.50 -2.64
CA ALA A 189 17.64 -12.13 -2.26
C ALA A 189 18.86 -11.40 -2.84
N THR A 190 18.74 -10.83 -4.04
CA THR A 190 19.84 -10.04 -4.65
C THR A 190 20.15 -8.77 -3.86
N TYR A 191 19.18 -8.22 -3.13
CA TYR A 191 19.33 -7.01 -2.33
C TYR A 191 19.22 -7.28 -0.82
N GLU A 192 19.46 -8.51 -0.36
CA GLU A 192 19.22 -8.91 1.04
C GLU A 192 20.07 -8.17 2.08
N ASP A 193 21.27 -7.71 1.68
CA ASP A 193 22.17 -6.91 2.53
C ASP A 193 21.68 -5.45 2.71
N GLU A 194 20.76 -5.00 1.85
CA GLU A 194 20.29 -3.60 1.80
C GLU A 194 18.80 -3.46 2.12
N ILE A 195 18.00 -4.46 1.75
CA ILE A 195 16.55 -4.47 1.84
C ILE A 195 16.10 -5.69 2.64
N HIS A 196 15.48 -5.42 3.78
CA HIS A 196 15.02 -6.44 4.71
C HIS A 196 13.50 -6.56 4.72
N ASP A 197 13.00 -7.80 4.76
CA ASP A 197 11.59 -8.07 5.02
C ASP A 197 11.34 -8.06 6.53
N LEU A 198 10.89 -6.90 7.02
CA LEU A 198 10.65 -6.66 8.44
C LEU A 198 9.70 -7.69 9.08
N TRP A 199 8.75 -8.24 8.32
CA TRP A 199 7.83 -9.25 8.85
C TRP A 199 8.56 -10.56 9.13
N LYS A 200 9.46 -10.99 8.23
CA LYS A 200 10.28 -12.20 8.39
C LYS A 200 11.35 -12.04 9.47
N ASP A 201 11.87 -10.83 9.65
CA ASP A 201 12.87 -10.56 10.68
C ASP A 201 12.29 -10.56 12.10
N ILE A 202 11.05 -10.08 12.26
CA ILE A 202 10.42 -9.92 13.57
C ILE A 202 9.65 -11.19 13.98
N TYR A 203 8.96 -11.85 13.05
CA TYR A 203 8.05 -12.93 13.39
C TYR A 203 8.59 -14.29 12.95
N HIS A 204 8.57 -15.23 13.90
CA HIS A 204 8.67 -16.66 13.60
C HIS A 204 7.38 -17.11 12.91
N LEU A 205 7.39 -17.19 11.57
CA LEU A 205 6.20 -17.45 10.75
C LEU A 205 5.51 -18.77 11.09
N ASP A 206 6.27 -19.76 11.56
CA ASP A 206 5.79 -21.05 12.08
C ASP A 206 4.93 -20.91 13.36
N GLN A 207 5.02 -19.77 14.04
CA GLN A 207 4.28 -19.47 15.28
C GLN A 207 3.10 -18.53 15.06
N VAL A 208 2.95 -17.93 13.87
CA VAL A 208 1.83 -17.04 13.55
C VAL A 208 0.57 -17.87 13.32
N ARG A 209 -0.38 -17.79 14.25
CA ARG A 209 -1.70 -18.42 14.10
C ARG A 209 -2.65 -17.49 13.36
N TYR A 210 -3.07 -17.89 12.16
CA TYR A 210 -4.17 -17.24 11.46
C TYR A 210 -5.50 -17.61 12.16
N LEU A 211 -6.11 -16.64 12.84
CA LEU A 211 -7.46 -16.80 13.37
C LEU A 211 -8.46 -16.76 12.21
N ASN A 212 -8.81 -17.93 11.68
CA ASN A 212 -9.91 -18.09 10.73
C ASN A 212 -11.26 -17.84 11.46
N PHE A 213 -11.65 -16.57 11.58
CA PHE A 213 -12.93 -16.16 12.18
C PHE A 213 -14.18 -16.68 11.43
N ILE A 214 -14.02 -17.15 10.18
CA ILE A 214 -15.13 -17.59 9.32
C ILE A 214 -15.83 -18.84 9.86
N ASN A 215 -15.12 -19.75 10.55
CA ASN A 215 -15.73 -20.99 11.03
C ASN A 215 -16.61 -20.81 12.29
N LYS A 216 -16.47 -19.70 13.02
CA LYS A 216 -17.26 -19.48 14.24
C LYS A 216 -18.69 -19.06 13.92
N ILE A 217 -18.89 -18.24 12.89
CA ILE A 217 -20.22 -17.75 12.48
C ILE A 217 -21.04 -18.85 11.78
N LEU A 218 -20.40 -19.75 11.03
CA LEU A 218 -21.10 -20.86 10.38
C LEU A 218 -21.56 -21.95 11.37
N ASN A 219 -20.81 -22.17 12.45
CA ASN A 219 -21.16 -23.16 13.48
C ASN A 219 -22.20 -22.64 14.50
N ASP A 220 -22.40 -21.32 14.61
CA ASP A 220 -23.47 -20.77 15.47
C ASP A 220 -24.83 -20.71 14.75
N LYS A 221 -24.87 -20.81 13.41
CA LYS A 221 -26.13 -20.90 12.65
C LYS A 221 -26.76 -22.29 12.63
N THR A 222 -26.02 -23.34 12.99
CA THR A 222 -26.56 -24.71 13.12
C THR A 222 -27.17 -25.01 14.50
N LYS A 223 -27.17 -24.03 15.43
CA LYS A 223 -27.75 -24.17 16.78
C LYS A 223 -29.14 -23.57 16.98
N PHE A 224 -29.73 -22.99 15.92
CA PHE A 224 -31.10 -22.46 15.92
C PHE A 224 -31.92 -23.02 14.74
N GLY A 225 -31.85 -24.33 14.54
CA GLY A 225 -32.77 -25.10 13.70
C GLY A 225 -33.77 -25.86 14.56
#